data_AF-A0A5A9N6T3-F1
#
_entry.id   AF-A0A5A9N6T3-F1
#
_cell.length_a   1.000
_cell.length_b   1.000
_cell.length_c   1.000
_cell.angle_alpha   90.00
_cell.angle_beta   90.00
_cell.angle_gamma   90.00
#
_symmetry.space_group_name_H-M   'P 1'
#
loop_
_entity.id
_entity.type
_entity.pdbx_description
1 polymer ?
#
loop_
_entity_poly.entity_id
_entity_poly.type
_entity_poly.pdbx_seq_one_letter_code
_entity_poly.pdbx_strand_id
1 'polypeptide(L)'
;MTDQQFSKNLVLRAMRDQVQRQGVRLQPLPEPQPLNDEQEQLLVQMAEVIRFIGDDLDRDPKFNNMVDGFARVADRKKFQKLVDQVFNNDITWGRIVTLICLVAKSIVKMLVDLVSGIVSWTLDYFNDRLLHWICNHGGWVNSISSLACYSFERDAASSDNLISPASGLFFISGLLLGGYIVWRMNRCA
;
A
#
# COMPACT_ATOMS: atom_id res chain seq x y z
N MET A 1 17.86 -14.54 -1.21
CA MET A 1 16.53 -14.63 -0.57
C MET A 1 15.62 -13.66 -1.33
N THR A 2 14.42 -14.05 -1.76
CA THR A 2 13.74 -13.40 -2.91
C THR A 2 12.69 -12.37 -2.50
N ASP A 3 12.55 -11.28 -3.27
CA ASP A 3 11.47 -10.27 -3.13
C ASP A 3 10.07 -10.89 -3.13
N GLN A 4 9.92 -12.09 -3.69
CA GLN A 4 8.71 -12.90 -3.64
C GLN A 4 8.31 -13.25 -2.20
N GLN A 5 9.27 -13.72 -1.38
CA GLN A 5 9.01 -14.10 0.02
C GLN A 5 8.63 -12.88 0.83
N PHE A 6 9.36 -11.78 0.64
CA PHE A 6 9.07 -10.50 1.28
C PHE A 6 7.66 -10.01 0.93
N SER A 7 7.31 -9.99 -0.36
CA SER A 7 5.98 -9.54 -0.83
C SER A 7 4.85 -10.36 -0.21
N LYS A 8 5.02 -11.69 -0.18
CA LYS A 8 4.05 -12.59 0.44
C LYS A 8 3.86 -12.29 1.93
N ASN A 9 4.96 -12.17 2.67
CA ASN A 9 4.91 -11.86 4.10
C ASN A 9 4.28 -10.49 4.37
N LEU A 10 4.57 -9.48 3.55
CA LEU A 10 4.01 -8.15 3.71
C LEU A 10 2.49 -8.13 3.51
N VAL A 11 1.99 -8.80 2.46
CA VAL A 11 0.55 -8.95 2.21
C VAL A 11 -0.13 -9.67 3.38
N LEU A 12 0.44 -10.79 3.82
CA LEU A 12 -0.10 -11.59 4.93
C LEU A 12 -0.09 -10.82 6.26
N ARG A 13 0.95 -10.03 6.52
CA ARG A 13 1.06 -9.19 7.70
C ARG A 13 -0.02 -8.11 7.70
N ALA A 14 -0.17 -7.37 6.59
CA ALA A 14 -1.21 -6.34 6.47
C ALA A 14 -2.62 -6.92 6.68
N MET A 15 -2.91 -8.09 6.10
CA MET A 15 -4.17 -8.81 6.32
C MET A 15 -4.36 -9.20 7.78
N ARG A 16 -3.35 -9.82 8.41
CA ARG A 16 -3.41 -10.23 9.83
C ARG A 16 -3.61 -9.04 10.77
N ASP A 17 -2.94 -7.92 10.49
CA ASP A 17 -3.08 -6.68 11.26
C ASP A 17 -4.51 -6.14 11.19
N GLN A 18 -5.16 -6.17 10.02
CA GLN A 18 -6.56 -5.75 9.89
C GLN A 18 -7.52 -6.69 10.65
N VAL A 19 -7.30 -8.00 10.57
CA VAL A 19 -8.09 -9.01 11.30
C VAL A 19 -8.01 -8.79 12.80
N GLN A 20 -6.79 -8.59 13.32
CA GLN A 20 -6.56 -8.34 14.74
C GLN A 20 -7.19 -7.03 15.22
N ARG A 21 -7.11 -5.96 14.40
CA ARG A 21 -7.71 -4.65 14.72
C ARG A 21 -9.23 -4.69 14.81
N GLN A 22 -9.87 -5.41 13.89
CA GLN A 22 -11.34 -5.49 13.83
C GLN A 22 -11.91 -6.57 14.76
N GLY A 23 -11.06 -7.34 15.46
CA GLY A 23 -11.50 -8.42 16.35
C GLY A 23 -12.25 -9.54 15.62
N VAL A 24 -12.05 -9.68 14.31
CA VAL A 24 -12.72 -10.68 13.49
C VAL A 24 -11.99 -12.01 13.62
N ARG A 25 -12.73 -13.10 13.80
CA ARG A 25 -12.16 -14.44 13.76
C ARG A 25 -12.22 -14.98 12.33
N LEU A 26 -11.09 -14.97 11.63
CA LEU A 26 -10.96 -15.57 10.31
C LEU A 26 -10.33 -16.97 10.38
N GLN A 27 -10.45 -17.72 9.29
CA GLN A 27 -9.62 -18.91 9.07
C GLN A 27 -8.14 -18.53 9.17
N PRO A 28 -7.27 -19.46 9.62
CA PRO A 28 -5.84 -19.22 9.66
C PRO A 28 -5.33 -18.78 8.29
N LEU A 29 -4.76 -17.57 8.23
CA LEU A 29 -4.02 -17.13 7.05
C LEU A 29 -2.78 -18.00 6.88
N PRO A 30 -2.26 -18.16 5.65
CA PRO A 30 -1.00 -18.86 5.42
C PRO A 30 0.11 -18.35 6.36
N GLU A 31 0.93 -19.29 6.85
CA GLU A 31 2.03 -18.93 7.73
C GLU A 31 3.10 -18.11 6.97
N PRO A 32 3.63 -17.04 7.59
CA PRO A 32 4.74 -16.28 7.02
C PRO A 32 5.96 -17.18 6.84
N GLN A 33 6.74 -16.91 5.80
CA GLN A 33 8.03 -17.57 5.62
C GLN A 33 9.09 -16.89 6.48
N PRO A 34 10.08 -17.61 7.04
CA PRO A 34 11.13 -16.98 7.83
C PRO A 34 11.89 -15.95 6.97
N LEU A 35 12.14 -14.77 7.52
CA LEU A 35 12.98 -13.72 6.95
C LEU A 35 14.29 -13.60 7.76
N ASN A 36 15.32 -13.03 7.16
CA ASN A 36 16.49 -12.61 7.93
C ASN A 36 16.19 -11.33 8.73
N ASP A 37 17.07 -10.96 9.67
CA ASP A 37 16.83 -9.83 10.58
C ASP A 37 16.64 -8.49 9.85
N GLU A 38 17.41 -8.24 8.80
CA GLU A 38 17.32 -7.02 7.99
C GLU A 38 15.98 -6.92 7.26
N GLN A 39 15.52 -8.02 6.66
CA GLN A 39 14.25 -8.10 5.97
C GLN A 39 13.07 -8.03 6.96
N GLU A 40 13.19 -8.63 8.14
CA GLU A 40 12.18 -8.50 9.18
C GLU A 40 12.06 -7.05 9.64
N GLN A 41 13.18 -6.34 9.83
CA GLN A 41 13.16 -4.92 10.16
C GLN A 41 12.52 -4.08 9.04
N LEU A 42 12.81 -4.37 7.78
CA LEU A 42 12.17 -3.72 6.64
C LEU A 42 10.67 -4.06 6.56
N LEU A 43 10.29 -5.31 6.84
CA LEU A 43 8.90 -5.76 6.87
C LEU A 43 8.09 -4.98 7.90
N VAL A 44 8.64 -4.79 9.10
CA VAL A 44 8.03 -3.97 10.17
C VAL A 44 7.84 -2.53 9.69
N GLN A 45 8.87 -1.91 9.12
CA GLN A 45 8.78 -0.54 8.60
C GLN A 45 7.73 -0.40 7.49
N MET A 46 7.71 -1.34 6.54
CA MET A 46 6.74 -1.35 5.46
C MET A 46 5.31 -1.56 5.97
N ALA A 47 5.11 -2.41 6.98
CA ALA A 47 3.81 -2.58 7.61
C ALA A 47 3.31 -1.27 8.25
N GLU A 48 4.20 -0.50 8.91
CA GLU A 48 3.85 0.82 9.45
C GLU A 48 3.52 1.85 8.37
N VAL A 49 4.24 1.85 7.24
CA VAL A 49 3.93 2.72 6.10
C VAL A 49 2.58 2.35 5.48
N ILE A 50 2.32 1.06 5.25
CA ILE A 50 1.03 0.56 4.75
C ILE A 50 -0.09 0.96 5.69
N ARG A 51 0.13 0.85 7.01
CA ARG A 51 -0.83 1.28 8.00
C ARG A 51 -1.12 2.77 7.89
N PHE A 52 -0.10 3.62 7.87
CA PHE A 52 -0.26 5.06 7.75
C PHE A 52 -1.04 5.45 6.49
N ILE A 53 -0.66 4.89 5.34
CA ILE A 53 -1.36 5.11 4.07
C ILE A 53 -2.79 4.56 4.13
N GLY A 54 -3.00 3.41 4.76
CA GLY A 54 -4.30 2.81 4.97
C GLY A 54 -5.23 3.67 5.83
N ASP A 55 -4.68 4.31 6.87
CA ASP A 55 -5.41 5.24 7.75
C ASP A 55 -5.76 6.55 7.00
N ASP A 56 -4.92 7.01 6.07
CA ASP A 56 -5.27 8.11 5.13
C ASP A 56 -6.34 7.70 4.11
N LEU A 57 -6.20 6.52 3.50
CA LEU A 57 -7.15 5.98 2.53
C LEU A 57 -8.57 5.86 3.10
N ASP A 58 -8.71 5.63 4.41
CA ASP A 58 -10.03 5.59 5.08
C ASP A 58 -10.78 6.93 5.02
N ARG A 59 -10.08 8.04 4.78
CA ARG A 59 -10.71 9.36 4.59
C ARG A 59 -11.32 9.52 3.20
N ASP A 60 -10.96 8.67 2.24
CA ASP A 60 -11.46 8.72 0.86
C ASP A 60 -12.74 7.86 0.72
N PRO A 61 -13.92 8.47 0.51
CA PRO A 61 -15.17 7.71 0.34
C PRO A 61 -15.15 6.79 -0.87
N LYS A 62 -14.40 7.13 -1.93
CA LYS A 62 -14.30 6.27 -3.13
C LYS A 62 -13.55 4.99 -2.82
N PHE A 63 -12.47 5.07 -2.04
CA PHE A 63 -11.74 3.91 -1.58
C PHE A 63 -12.62 3.00 -0.71
N ASN A 64 -13.33 3.57 0.26
CA ASN A 64 -14.26 2.81 1.13
C ASN A 64 -15.38 2.13 0.33
N ASN A 65 -15.96 2.83 -0.65
CA ASN A 65 -16.97 2.24 -1.54
C ASN A 65 -16.42 1.07 -2.36
N MET A 66 -15.15 1.14 -2.77
CA MET A 66 -14.48 0.06 -3.49
C MET A 66 -14.23 -1.15 -2.58
N VAL A 67 -13.76 -0.93 -1.34
CA VAL A 67 -13.60 -1.96 -0.30
C VAL A 67 -14.94 -2.67 -0.04
N ASP A 68 -16.02 -1.91 0.14
CA ASP A 68 -17.35 -2.42 0.47
C ASP A 68 -18.00 -3.16 -0.69
N GLY A 69 -17.91 -2.57 -1.89
CA GLY A 69 -18.38 -3.20 -3.11
C GLY A 69 -17.67 -4.52 -3.36
N PHE A 70 -16.35 -4.53 -3.22
CA PHE A 70 -15.55 -5.74 -3.41
C PHE A 70 -15.88 -6.83 -2.38
N ALA A 71 -15.97 -6.48 -1.09
CA ALA A 71 -16.27 -7.44 -0.03
C ALA A 71 -17.63 -8.14 -0.17
N ARG A 72 -18.65 -7.46 -0.74
CA ARG A 72 -19.99 -8.02 -0.93
C ARG A 72 -20.10 -9.06 -2.03
N VAL A 73 -19.28 -8.94 -3.09
CA VAL A 73 -19.38 -9.77 -4.31
C VAL A 73 -18.07 -10.45 -4.65
N ALA A 74 -17.23 -10.72 -3.65
CA ALA A 74 -15.88 -11.22 -3.84
C ALA A 74 -15.87 -12.57 -4.59
N ASP A 75 -15.38 -12.55 -5.83
CA ASP A 75 -15.08 -13.74 -6.64
C ASP A 75 -13.84 -13.47 -7.51
N ARG A 76 -13.36 -14.50 -8.21
CA ARG A 76 -12.14 -14.38 -9.02
C ARG A 76 -12.26 -13.37 -10.16
N LYS A 77 -13.44 -13.25 -10.79
CA LYS A 77 -13.69 -12.29 -11.88
C LYS A 77 -13.72 -10.86 -11.36
N LYS A 78 -14.31 -10.65 -10.19
CA LYS A 78 -14.38 -9.36 -9.51
C LYS A 78 -13.00 -8.95 -8.99
N PHE A 79 -12.21 -9.89 -8.49
CA PHE A 79 -10.81 -9.63 -8.15
C PHE A 79 -10.01 -9.22 -9.39
N GLN A 80 -10.19 -9.90 -10.54
CA GLN A 80 -9.53 -9.48 -11.78
C GLN A 80 -9.92 -8.05 -12.18
N LYS A 81 -11.21 -7.71 -12.16
CA LYS A 81 -11.68 -6.35 -12.44
C LYS A 81 -11.11 -5.31 -11.46
N LEU A 82 -11.00 -5.68 -10.19
CA LEU A 82 -10.42 -4.82 -9.16
C LEU A 82 -8.96 -4.49 -9.48
N VAL A 83 -8.13 -5.50 -9.76
CA VAL A 83 -6.71 -5.27 -10.06
C VAL A 83 -6.54 -4.54 -11.40
N ASP A 84 -7.39 -4.81 -12.40
CA ASP A 84 -7.40 -4.07 -13.66
C ASP A 84 -7.74 -2.58 -13.42
N GLN A 85 -8.66 -2.27 -12.51
CA GLN A 85 -8.98 -0.89 -12.12
C GLN A 85 -7.82 -0.21 -11.37
N VAL A 86 -7.19 -0.91 -10.43
CA VAL A 86 -6.06 -0.37 -9.65
C VAL A 86 -4.84 -0.10 -10.55
N PHE A 87 -4.58 -0.95 -11.54
CA PHE A 87 -3.38 -0.88 -12.39
C PHE A 87 -3.67 -0.49 -13.85
N ASN A 88 -4.81 0.16 -14.12
CA ASN A 88 -5.27 0.45 -15.49
C ASN A 88 -4.26 1.20 -16.39
N ASN A 89 -3.36 1.99 -15.80
CA ASN A 89 -2.40 2.80 -16.56
C ASN A 89 -0.96 2.32 -16.33
N ASP A 90 -0.57 2.21 -15.07
CA ASP A 90 0.80 1.96 -14.65
C ASP A 90 0.84 1.19 -13.33
N ILE A 91 1.95 0.51 -13.11
CA ILE A 91 2.30 -0.06 -11.81
C ILE A 91 3.16 0.97 -11.10
N THR A 92 2.75 1.37 -9.90
CA THR A 92 3.51 2.25 -9.01
C THR A 92 3.48 1.68 -7.59
N TRP A 93 4.47 2.03 -6.76
CA TRP A 93 4.50 1.62 -5.35
C TRP A 93 3.22 2.03 -4.61
N GLY A 94 2.72 3.25 -4.86
CA GLY A 94 1.47 3.74 -4.27
C GLY A 94 0.26 2.87 -4.66
N ARG A 95 0.14 2.44 -5.92
CA ARG A 95 -0.94 1.55 -6.38
C ARG A 95 -0.80 0.13 -5.79
N ILE A 96 0.42 -0.39 -5.69
CA ILE A 96 0.68 -1.69 -5.03
C ILE A 96 0.23 -1.63 -3.57
N VAL A 97 0.65 -0.62 -2.81
CA VAL A 97 0.24 -0.44 -1.41
C VAL A 97 -1.28 -0.24 -1.30
N THR A 98 -1.88 0.52 -2.22
CA THR A 98 -3.34 0.71 -2.25
C THR A 98 -4.07 -0.62 -2.44
N LEU A 99 -3.59 -1.51 -3.32
CA LEU A 99 -4.14 -2.86 -3.44
C LEU A 99 -4.03 -3.62 -2.12
N ILE A 100 -2.87 -3.60 -1.45
CA ILE A 100 -2.66 -4.28 -0.16
C ILE A 100 -3.66 -3.77 0.89
N CYS A 101 -3.80 -2.45 1.04
CA CYS A 101 -4.76 -1.85 1.96
C CYS A 101 -6.18 -2.29 1.65
N LEU A 102 -6.57 -2.29 0.38
CA LEU A 102 -7.89 -2.66 -0.08
C LEU A 102 -8.23 -4.11 0.25
N VAL A 103 -7.37 -5.06 -0.14
CA VAL A 103 -7.62 -6.48 0.15
C VAL A 103 -7.59 -6.77 1.64
N ALA A 104 -6.68 -6.16 2.41
CA ALA A 104 -6.59 -6.33 3.85
C ALA A 104 -7.84 -5.81 4.57
N LYS A 105 -8.40 -4.67 4.13
CA LYS A 105 -9.65 -4.11 4.67
C LYS A 105 -10.89 -4.84 4.18
N SER A 106 -10.86 -5.43 2.99
CA SER A 106 -12.00 -6.18 2.47
C SER A 106 -12.17 -7.54 3.15
N ILE A 107 -11.10 -8.28 3.47
CA ILE A 107 -11.21 -9.62 4.06
C ILE A 107 -11.93 -9.65 5.41
N VAL A 108 -11.85 -8.57 6.19
CA VAL A 108 -12.55 -8.43 7.49
C VAL A 108 -14.04 -8.13 7.34
N LYS A 109 -14.50 -7.80 6.13
CA LYS A 109 -15.90 -7.51 5.78
C LYS A 109 -16.53 -8.63 4.92
N MET A 110 -15.77 -9.66 4.57
CA MET A 110 -16.19 -10.78 3.74
C MET A 110 -16.74 -11.93 4.58
N LEU A 111 -17.52 -12.81 3.93
CA LEU A 111 -17.84 -14.12 4.47
C LEU A 111 -16.55 -14.96 4.56
N VAL A 112 -16.39 -15.71 5.65
CA VAL A 112 -15.17 -16.46 5.98
C VAL A 112 -14.73 -17.39 4.84
N ASP A 113 -15.68 -18.03 4.15
CA ASP A 113 -15.39 -18.98 3.07
C ASP A 113 -14.77 -18.34 1.82
N LEU A 114 -14.92 -17.02 1.64
CA LEU A 114 -14.37 -16.29 0.50
C LEU A 114 -12.92 -15.83 0.74
N VAL A 115 -12.52 -15.70 2.02
CA VAL A 115 -11.23 -15.11 2.41
C VAL A 115 -10.06 -15.92 1.83
N SER A 116 -10.10 -17.24 1.91
CA SER A 116 -9.03 -18.12 1.40
C SER A 116 -8.77 -17.91 -0.09
N GLY A 117 -9.84 -17.78 -0.89
CA GLY A 117 -9.73 -17.49 -2.33
C GLY A 117 -9.07 -16.14 -2.59
N ILE A 118 -9.48 -15.10 -1.86
CA ILE A 118 -8.94 -13.74 -2.02
C ILE A 118 -7.47 -13.66 -1.62
N VAL A 119 -7.10 -14.32 -0.53
CA VAL A 119 -5.70 -14.43 -0.09
C VAL A 119 -4.88 -15.12 -1.18
N SER A 120 -5.33 -16.26 -1.71
CA SER A 120 -4.63 -16.97 -2.79
C SER A 120 -4.48 -16.10 -4.03
N TRP A 121 -5.58 -15.53 -4.56
CA TRP A 121 -5.53 -14.73 -5.78
C TRP A 121 -4.68 -13.48 -5.63
N THR A 122 -4.66 -12.88 -4.44
CA THR A 122 -3.75 -11.76 -4.15
C THR A 122 -2.31 -12.21 -4.22
N LEU A 123 -1.93 -13.29 -3.54
CA LEU A 123 -0.57 -13.80 -3.55
C LEU A 123 -0.12 -14.24 -4.95
N ASP A 124 -1.00 -14.90 -5.69
CA ASP A 124 -0.76 -15.30 -7.08
C ASP A 124 -0.54 -14.06 -7.97
N TYR A 125 -1.37 -13.02 -7.83
CA TYR A 125 -1.21 -11.79 -8.61
C TYR A 125 0.11 -11.05 -8.28
N PHE A 126 0.50 -11.00 -7.00
CA PHE A 126 1.79 -10.45 -6.60
C PHE A 126 2.95 -11.21 -7.25
N ASN A 127 2.88 -12.54 -7.24
CA ASN A 127 3.90 -13.39 -7.82
C ASN A 127 3.96 -13.27 -9.35
N ASP A 128 2.82 -13.36 -10.02
CA ASP A 128 2.75 -13.53 -11.46
C ASP A 128 2.85 -12.20 -12.22
N ARG A 129 2.40 -11.09 -11.62
CA ARG A 129 2.28 -9.79 -12.30
C ARG A 129 3.13 -8.69 -11.69
N LEU A 130 3.27 -8.64 -10.37
CA LEU A 130 3.96 -7.53 -9.70
C LEU A 130 5.43 -7.83 -9.41
N LEU A 131 5.81 -9.09 -9.21
CA LEU A 131 7.16 -9.47 -8.79
C LEU A 131 8.24 -8.97 -9.73
N HIS A 132 8.07 -9.15 -11.05
CA HIS A 132 9.05 -8.67 -12.02
C HIS A 132 9.23 -7.15 -11.95
N TRP A 133 8.13 -6.40 -11.80
CA TRP A 133 8.18 -4.95 -11.68
C TRP A 133 8.87 -4.53 -10.37
N ILE A 134 8.52 -5.16 -9.25
CA ILE A 134 9.12 -4.94 -7.92
C ILE A 134 10.64 -5.11 -7.99
N CYS A 135 11.12 -6.23 -8.55
CA CYS A 135 12.54 -6.51 -8.71
C CYS A 135 13.24 -5.45 -9.59
N ASN A 136 12.63 -5.09 -10.72
CA ASN A 136 13.21 -4.10 -11.64
C ASN A 136 13.28 -2.69 -11.05
N HIS A 137 12.51 -2.39 -9.99
CA HIS A 137 12.55 -1.12 -9.28
C HIS A 137 13.41 -1.19 -8.00
N GLY A 138 14.24 -2.22 -7.87
CA GLY A 138 15.19 -2.41 -6.77
C GLY A 138 14.56 -2.95 -5.49
N GLY A 139 13.42 -3.64 -5.61
CA GLY A 139 12.76 -4.30 -4.50
C GLY A 139 12.11 -3.34 -3.52
N TRP A 140 11.63 -3.90 -2.41
CA TRP A 140 10.84 -3.14 -1.43
C TRP A 140 11.63 -2.07 -0.68
N VAL A 141 12.97 -2.21 -0.59
CA VAL A 141 13.82 -1.19 0.05
C VAL A 141 13.73 0.17 -0.65
N ASN A 142 13.59 0.18 -1.98
CA ASN A 142 13.47 1.40 -2.78
C ASN A 142 12.06 2.00 -2.78
N SER A 143 11.07 1.28 -2.26
CA SER A 143 9.68 1.74 -2.26
C SER A 143 9.45 2.89 -1.26
N ILE A 144 10.21 2.97 -0.18
CA ILE A 144 9.99 3.90 0.94
C ILE A 144 9.98 5.35 0.48
N SER A 145 10.97 5.78 -0.30
CA SER A 145 11.06 7.16 -0.79
C SER A 145 9.90 7.52 -1.72
N SER A 146 9.49 6.59 -2.58
CA SER A 146 8.35 6.78 -3.49
C SER A 146 7.02 6.85 -2.71
N LEU A 147 6.87 6.04 -1.67
CA LEU A 147 5.68 6.02 -0.83
C LEU A 147 5.54 7.28 0.03
N ALA A 148 6.65 7.85 0.49
CA ALA A 148 6.64 9.13 1.19
C ALA A 148 6.07 10.25 0.27
N CYS A 149 6.54 10.33 -0.98
CA CYS A 149 5.98 11.27 -1.97
C CYS A 149 4.50 10.99 -2.24
N TYR A 150 4.12 9.72 -2.41
CA TYR A 150 2.73 9.32 -2.63
C TYR A 150 1.79 9.78 -1.51
N SER A 151 2.19 9.64 -0.24
CA SER A 151 1.39 10.14 0.88
C SER A 151 1.26 11.66 0.87
N PHE A 152 2.35 12.40 0.60
CA PHE A 152 2.31 13.86 0.56
C PHE A 152 1.42 14.40 -0.56
N GLU A 153 1.50 13.83 -1.76
CA GLU A 153 0.67 14.23 -2.89
C GLU A 153 -0.82 13.99 -2.61
N ARG A 154 -1.16 12.89 -1.93
CA ARG A 154 -2.55 12.62 -1.50
C ARG A 154 -3.05 13.60 -0.45
N ASP A 155 -2.21 13.93 0.55
CA ASP A 155 -2.55 14.93 1.57
C ASP A 155 -2.77 16.31 0.94
N ALA A 156 -1.91 16.70 -0.02
CA ALA A 156 -2.04 17.97 -0.74
C ALA A 156 -3.31 18.00 -1.61
N ALA A 157 -3.57 16.94 -2.39
CA ALA A 157 -4.77 16.84 -3.23
C ALA A 157 -6.07 16.81 -2.41
N SER A 158 -6.02 16.27 -1.18
CA SER A 158 -7.16 16.31 -0.24
C SER A 158 -7.33 17.69 0.40
N SER A 159 -6.26 18.48 0.50
CA SER A 159 -6.28 19.86 1.02
C SER A 159 -6.72 20.89 -0.02
N ASP A 160 -6.59 20.56 -1.31
CA ASP A 160 -6.82 21.47 -2.45
C ASP A 160 -8.29 21.59 -2.91
N ASN A 161 -9.28 21.41 -2.03
CA ASN A 161 -10.65 21.90 -2.29
C ASN A 161 -10.77 23.44 -2.35
N LEU A 162 -9.65 24.16 -2.52
CA LEU A 162 -9.61 25.61 -2.70
C LEU A 162 -9.13 26.10 -4.08
N ILE A 163 -8.56 25.27 -4.97
CA ILE A 163 -8.17 25.76 -6.33
C ILE A 163 -8.35 24.67 -7.42
N SER A 164 -9.20 25.00 -8.40
CA SER A 164 -9.52 24.26 -9.63
C SER A 164 -8.31 24.00 -10.55
N PRO A 165 -8.31 22.97 -11.42
CA PRO A 165 -7.08 22.39 -11.98
C PRO A 165 -6.66 23.06 -13.28
N ALA A 166 -5.39 23.45 -13.34
CA ALA A 166 -4.65 23.57 -14.58
C ALA A 166 -3.18 23.25 -14.32
N SER A 167 -2.55 22.61 -15.29
CA SER A 167 -1.10 22.35 -15.43
C SER A 167 -0.46 21.34 -14.47
N GLY A 168 0.01 20.24 -15.07
CA GLY A 168 1.03 19.39 -14.51
C GLY A 168 2.38 20.10 -14.37
N LEU A 169 3.28 19.44 -13.63
CA LEU A 169 4.62 19.86 -13.24
C LEU A 169 4.65 21.00 -12.20
N PHE A 170 4.64 20.61 -10.92
CA PHE A 170 5.47 21.34 -9.96
C PHE A 170 6.66 20.48 -9.58
N PHE A 171 7.79 20.93 -10.10
CA PHE A 171 9.13 20.46 -9.80
C PHE A 171 9.41 20.56 -8.30
N ILE A 172 10.20 19.58 -7.87
CA ILE A 172 10.96 19.47 -6.64
C ILE A 172 11.61 20.82 -6.26
N SER A 173 10.98 21.61 -5.40
CA SER A 173 11.68 22.67 -4.65
C SER A 173 10.86 23.13 -3.45
N GLY A 174 11.09 22.50 -2.30
CA GLY A 174 10.55 22.98 -1.02
C GLY A 174 11.38 22.55 0.18
N LEU A 175 12.00 21.37 0.13
CA LEU A 175 12.75 20.83 1.26
C LEU A 175 14.23 21.23 1.35
N LEU A 176 14.82 21.83 0.31
CA LEU A 176 16.22 22.28 0.37
C LEU A 176 16.38 23.75 0.84
N LEU A 177 15.36 24.60 0.68
CA LEU A 177 15.43 25.98 1.16
C LEU A 177 15.24 26.10 2.68
N GLY A 178 14.38 25.25 3.27
CA GLY A 178 14.22 25.19 4.73
C GLY A 178 15.50 24.79 5.46
N GLY A 179 16.23 23.79 4.92
CA GLY A 179 17.52 23.38 5.46
C GLY A 179 18.64 24.42 5.28
N TYR A 180 18.66 25.15 4.16
CA TYR A 180 19.67 26.17 3.90
C TYR A 180 19.52 27.40 4.80
N ILE A 181 18.29 27.83 5.09
CA ILE A 181 18.03 28.98 5.97
C ILE A 181 18.43 28.64 7.41
N VAL A 182 18.08 27.43 7.89
CA VAL A 182 18.47 26.95 9.23
C VAL A 182 19.98 26.78 9.34
N TRP A 183 20.64 26.25 8.30
CA TRP A 183 22.10 26.11 8.27
C TRP A 183 22.84 27.47 8.26
N ARG A 184 22.32 28.49 7.57
CA ARG A 184 22.88 29.87 7.57
C ARG A 184 22.71 30.58 8.91
N MET A 185 21.62 30.33 9.64
CA MET A 185 21.38 30.98 10.94
C MET A 185 22.24 30.38 12.07
N ASN A 186 22.58 29.08 11.99
CA ASN A 186 23.38 28.42 13.03
C ASN A 186 24.91 28.66 12.92
N ARG A 187 25.36 29.49 11.97
CA ARG A 187 26.77 29.90 11.83
C ARG A 187 27.02 31.40 12.07
N CYS A 188 26.02 32.14 12.53
CA CYS A 188 26.18 33.55 12.92
C CYS A 188 25.84 33.80 14.39
N ALA A 189 25.88 32.76 15.22
CA ALA A 189 25.92 32.87 16.68
C ALA A 189 27.33 32.56 17.19
#